data_AF-A0A6B3AX23-F1
#
_entry.id   AF-A0A6B3AX23-F1
#
_cell.length_a   1.000
_cell.length_b   1.000
_cell.length_c   1.000
_cell.angle_alpha   90.00
_cell.angle_beta   90.00
_cell.angle_gamma   90.00
#
_symmetry.space_group_name_H-M   'P 1'
#
loop_
_entity.id
_entity.type
_entity.pdbx_description
1 polymer ?
#
loop_
_entity_poly.entity_id
_entity_poly.type
_entity_poly.pdbx_seq_one_letter_code
_entity_poly.pdbx_strand_id
1 'polypeptide(L)'
;MARNIGADGSTVYRAVITKTYDNGRQWTSHEGPYTEPGPARARVSFWRNRMERNGGTAEGHIEQAHTVWTRVGEDADPIAAAQAQAYRDAAAEMEACQADQDDEERNRHGFLDHESELQGAAVRDMAAHLRKRADAIHPAPKEQQ
;
A
#
# COMPACT_ATOMS: atom_id res chain seq x y z
N MET A 1 17.94 20.68 -6.97
CA MET A 1 18.05 19.49 -6.09
C MET A 1 16.82 18.62 -6.30
N ALA A 2 17.00 17.41 -6.82
CA ALA A 2 15.95 16.40 -6.77
C ALA A 2 15.72 16.07 -5.29
N ARG A 3 14.59 16.50 -4.74
CA ARG A 3 14.20 16.13 -3.37
C ARG A 3 13.76 14.68 -3.45
N ASN A 4 14.35 13.81 -2.62
CA ASN A 4 14.11 12.36 -2.57
C ASN A 4 12.67 12.01 -2.96
N ILE A 5 12.48 11.56 -4.20
CA ILE A 5 11.26 10.94 -4.69
C ILE A 5 11.37 9.47 -4.28
N GLY A 6 11.48 9.22 -2.97
CA GLY A 6 11.46 7.87 -2.42
C GLY A 6 10.00 7.57 -2.13
N ALA A 7 9.40 6.71 -2.94
CA ALA A 7 8.06 6.16 -2.71
C ALA A 7 8.21 4.70 -2.32
N ASP A 8 8.73 4.45 -1.12
CA ASP A 8 8.96 3.11 -0.56
C ASP A 8 7.69 2.51 0.08
N GLY A 9 6.67 3.34 0.34
CA GLY A 9 5.37 2.91 0.84
C GLY A 9 4.47 2.27 -0.22
N SER A 10 3.57 1.39 0.23
CA SER A 10 2.46 0.85 -0.57
C SER A 10 1.44 1.91 -0.99
N THR A 11 1.43 3.05 -0.28
CA THR A 11 0.57 4.20 -0.54
C THR A 11 1.43 5.37 -0.99
N VAL A 12 1.05 6.01 -2.09
CA VAL A 12 1.73 7.16 -2.65
C VAL A 12 0.74 8.28 -2.96
N TYR A 13 1.25 9.50 -2.97
CA TYR A 13 0.49 10.70 -3.24
C TYR A 13 1.06 11.43 -4.45
N ARG A 14 0.20 12.05 -5.26
CA ARG A 14 0.62 12.98 -6.31
C ARG A 14 -0.19 14.26 -6.25
N ALA A 15 0.44 15.39 -6.56
CA ALA A 15 -0.23 16.65 -6.77
C ALA A 15 -0.65 16.75 -8.24
N VAL A 16 -1.93 17.03 -8.49
CA VAL A 16 -2.46 17.35 -9.82
C VAL A 16 -2.74 18.84 -9.86
N ILE A 17 -2.04 19.56 -10.71
CA ILE A 17 -2.03 21.02 -10.73
C ILE A 17 -2.39 21.51 -12.12
N THR A 18 -3.51 22.22 -12.24
CA THR A 18 -3.91 22.91 -13.47
C THR A 18 -3.51 24.38 -13.37
N LYS A 19 -2.69 24.83 -14.33
CA LYS A 19 -2.16 26.19 -14.42
C LYS A 19 -2.88 26.90 -15.54
N THR A 20 -3.38 28.11 -15.29
CA THR A 20 -3.92 29.00 -16.31
C THR A 20 -2.97 30.19 -16.46
N TYR A 21 -2.44 30.37 -17.66
CA TYR A 21 -1.55 31.48 -18.00
C TYR A 21 -2.37 32.71 -18.45
N ASP A 22 -1.73 33.88 -18.47
CA ASP A 22 -2.35 35.18 -18.79
C ASP A 22 -2.98 35.21 -20.19
N ASN A 23 -2.46 34.39 -21.10
CA ASN A 23 -3.00 34.22 -22.45
C ASN A 23 -4.19 33.24 -22.52
N GLY A 24 -4.72 32.81 -21.36
CA GLY A 24 -5.81 31.84 -21.24
C GLY A 24 -5.40 30.38 -21.46
N ARG A 25 -4.13 30.09 -21.80
CA ARG A 25 -3.67 28.71 -21.98
C ARG A 25 -3.73 27.96 -20.66
N GLN A 26 -4.19 26.71 -20.72
CA GLN A 26 -4.18 25.81 -19.57
C GLN A 26 -3.17 24.67 -19.74
N TRP A 27 -2.57 24.25 -18.63
CA TRP A 27 -1.67 23.10 -18.56
C TRP A 27 -1.80 22.37 -17.23
N THR A 28 -2.00 21.05 -17.29
CA THR A 28 -2.02 20.19 -16.10
C THR A 28 -0.69 19.49 -15.92
N SER A 29 -0.05 19.70 -14.76
CA SER A 29 1.15 18.98 -14.34
C SER A 29 0.83 18.01 -13.21
N HIS A 30 1.39 16.81 -13.29
CA HIS A 30 1.35 15.80 -12.24
C HIS A 30 2.73 15.77 -11.57
N GLU A 31 2.76 15.95 -10.26
CA GLU A 31 4.02 15.94 -9.50
C GLU A 31 3.95 14.89 -8.39
N GLY A 32 4.98 14.04 -8.30
CA GLY A 32 5.05 12.88 -7.44
C GLY A 32 5.83 11.75 -8.11
N PRO A 33 5.80 10.53 -7.55
CA PRO A 33 5.10 10.14 -6.32
C PRO A 33 5.71 10.73 -5.04
N TYR A 34 4.90 10.87 -3.99
CA TYR A 34 5.32 11.25 -2.63
C TYR A 34 4.86 10.19 -1.62
N THR A 35 5.64 9.90 -0.58
CA THR A 35 5.26 8.98 0.52
C THR A 35 4.24 9.56 1.48
N GLU A 36 4.21 10.89 1.58
CA GLU A 36 3.33 11.59 2.50
C GLU A 36 2.45 12.59 1.75
N PRO A 37 1.24 12.88 2.26
CA PRO A 37 0.37 13.88 1.66
C PRO A 37 0.93 15.31 1.83
N GLY A 38 1.75 15.56 2.86
CA GLY A 38 2.33 16.88 3.16
C GLY A 38 3.16 17.47 2.00
N PRO A 39 4.17 16.76 1.49
CA PRO A 39 4.92 17.15 0.30
C PRO A 39 4.03 17.42 -0.92
N ALA A 40 3.02 16.60 -1.20
CA ALA A 40 2.07 16.83 -2.29
C ALA A 40 1.27 18.13 -2.10
N ARG A 41 0.77 18.40 -0.88
CA ARG A 41 0.09 19.67 -0.52
C ARG A 41 1.00 20.86 -0.75
N ALA A 42 2.26 20.76 -0.34
CA ALA A 42 3.23 21.82 -0.51
C ALA A 42 3.44 22.20 -2.00
N ARG A 43 3.31 21.24 -2.93
CA ARG A 43 3.39 21.52 -4.38
C ARG A 43 2.20 22.28 -4.92
N VAL A 44 0.99 21.95 -4.49
CA VAL A 44 -0.22 22.71 -4.86
C VAL A 44 -0.08 24.17 -4.39
N SER A 45 0.27 24.37 -3.10
CA SER A 45 0.47 25.71 -2.54
C SER A 45 1.60 26.47 -3.24
N PHE A 46 2.71 25.80 -3.53
CA PHE A 46 3.83 26.38 -4.27
C PHE A 46 3.40 26.93 -5.63
N TRP A 47 2.65 26.14 -6.41
CA TRP A 47 2.22 26.58 -7.73
C TRP A 47 1.17 27.68 -7.70
N ARG A 48 0.24 27.63 -6.73
CA ARG A 48 -0.72 28.73 -6.54
C ARG A 48 0.02 30.05 -6.32
N ASN A 49 0.91 30.09 -5.33
CA ASN A 49 1.70 31.28 -5.00
C ASN A 49 2.62 31.71 -6.16
N ARG A 50 3.17 30.74 -6.92
CA ARG A 50 4.06 31.03 -8.05
C ARG A 50 3.30 31.62 -9.24
N MET A 51 2.13 31.10 -9.56
CA MET A 51 1.33 31.58 -10.69
C MET A 51 0.76 32.97 -10.39
N GLU A 52 0.26 33.19 -9.17
CA GLU A 52 -0.27 34.49 -8.72
C GLU A 52 0.77 35.61 -8.87
N ARG A 53 2.04 35.33 -8.55
CA ARG A 53 3.15 36.29 -8.73
C ARG A 53 3.53 36.55 -10.20
N ASN A 54 3.16 35.65 -11.10
CA ASN A 54 3.57 35.66 -12.51
C ASN A 54 2.42 36.00 -13.47
N GLY A 55 1.27 36.46 -12.96
CA GLY A 55 0.12 36.92 -13.76
C GLY A 55 -0.97 35.87 -14.03
N GLY A 56 -0.73 34.61 -13.65
CA GLY A 56 -1.67 33.52 -13.90
C GLY A 56 -2.31 32.96 -12.65
N THR A 57 -3.07 31.87 -12.80
CA THR A 57 -3.70 31.15 -11.68
C THR A 57 -3.27 29.69 -11.67
N ALA A 58 -3.33 29.07 -10.50
CA ALA A 58 -3.15 27.64 -10.35
C ALA A 58 -4.17 27.07 -9.37
N GLU A 59 -4.79 25.98 -9.79
CA GLU A 59 -5.63 25.14 -8.94
C GLU A 59 -5.01 23.75 -8.87
N GLY A 60 -5.31 23.02 -7.81
CA GLY A 60 -4.83 21.66 -7.70
C GLY A 60 -5.41 20.92 -6.52
N HIS A 61 -5.36 19.60 -6.64
CA HIS A 61 -5.76 18.64 -5.63
C HIS A 61 -4.67 17.58 -5.49
N ILE A 62 -4.88 16.66 -4.54
CA ILE A 62 -3.98 15.54 -4.30
C ILE A 62 -4.74 14.27 -4.57
N GLU A 63 -4.07 13.36 -5.25
CA GLU A 63 -4.55 12.01 -5.47
C GLU A 63 -3.70 11.05 -4.66
N GLN A 64 -4.34 10.02 -4.13
CA GLN A 64 -3.72 8.91 -3.43
C GLN A 64 -3.84 7.67 -4.31
N ALA A 65 -2.78 6.86 -4.35
CA ALA A 65 -2.78 5.58 -5.02
C ALA A 65 -2.11 4.53 -4.14
N HIS A 66 -2.54 3.27 -4.28
CA HIS A 66 -1.80 2.12 -3.79
C HIS A 66 -1.04 1.51 -4.96
N THR A 67 0.27 1.38 -4.84
CA THR A 67 1.14 1.05 -5.98
C THR A 67 2.05 -0.12 -5.70
N VAL A 68 2.38 -0.84 -6.77
CA VAL A 68 3.47 -1.82 -6.79
C VAL A 68 4.55 -1.29 -7.70
N TRP A 69 5.79 -1.32 -7.22
CA TRP A 69 6.96 -0.92 -8.00
C TRP A 69 7.57 -2.13 -8.68
N THR A 70 7.74 -2.04 -10.00
CA THR A 70 8.45 -3.04 -10.78
C THR A 70 9.47 -2.37 -11.70
N ARG A 71 10.41 -3.14 -12.25
CA ARG A 71 11.36 -2.60 -13.23
C ARG A 71 10.62 -2.23 -14.52
N VAL A 72 11.12 -1.21 -15.20
CA VAL A 72 10.58 -0.82 -16.50
C VAL A 72 10.68 -1.99 -17.48
N GLY A 73 9.56 -2.37 -18.08
CA GLY A 73 9.46 -3.52 -18.99
C GLY A 73 8.98 -4.82 -18.33
N GLU A 74 8.81 -4.84 -17.01
CA GLU A 74 8.09 -5.90 -16.31
C GLU A 74 6.62 -5.51 -16.14
N ASP A 75 5.70 -6.46 -16.36
CA ASP A 75 4.28 -6.26 -16.12
C ASP A 75 3.97 -6.50 -14.64
N ALA A 76 3.77 -5.42 -13.89
CA ALA A 76 3.15 -5.51 -12.58
C ALA A 76 1.63 -5.56 -12.74
N ASP A 77 1.01 -6.60 -12.19
CA ASP A 77 -0.43 -6.60 -11.94
C ASP A 77 -0.67 -6.16 -10.48
N PRO A 78 -0.97 -4.86 -10.24
CA PRO A 78 -1.19 -4.36 -8.89
C PRO A 78 -2.43 -4.96 -8.23
N ILE A 79 -3.40 -5.46 -9.00
CA ILE A 79 -4.60 -6.12 -8.46
C ILE A 79 -4.22 -7.51 -7.97
N ALA A 80 -3.48 -8.29 -8.77
CA ALA A 80 -2.97 -9.60 -8.36
C ALA A 80 -2.07 -9.49 -7.12
N ALA A 81 -1.19 -8.49 -7.07
CA ALA A 81 -0.34 -8.23 -5.92
C ALA A 81 -1.15 -7.88 -4.65
N ALA A 82 -2.15 -6.99 -4.76
CA ALA A 82 -3.01 -6.63 -3.64
C ALA A 82 -3.84 -7.82 -3.14
N GLN A 83 -4.37 -8.63 -4.07
CA GLN A 83 -5.11 -9.84 -3.73
C GLN A 83 -4.23 -10.88 -3.02
N ALA A 84 -3.01 -11.11 -3.51
CA ALA A 84 -2.06 -12.00 -2.87
C ALA A 84 -1.69 -11.50 -1.46
N GLN A 85 -1.48 -10.20 -1.28
CA GLN A 85 -1.22 -9.63 0.05
C GLN A 85 -2.39 -9.84 1.00
N ALA A 86 -3.63 -9.60 0.55
CA ALA A 86 -4.82 -9.84 1.37
C ALA A 86 -4.95 -11.29 1.84
N TYR A 87 -4.59 -12.27 0.99
CA TYR A 87 -4.56 -13.68 1.41
C TYR A 87 -3.47 -13.96 2.46
N ARG A 88 -2.31 -13.32 2.38
CA ARG A 88 -1.24 -13.46 3.38
C ARG A 88 -1.63 -12.82 4.71
N ASP A 89 -2.24 -11.64 4.67
CA ASP A 89 -2.71 -10.92 5.85
C ASP A 89 -3.80 -11.73 6.57
N ALA A 90 -4.77 -12.27 5.82
CA ALA A 90 -5.80 -13.15 6.38
C ALA A 90 -5.20 -14.41 7.03
N ALA A 91 -4.19 -15.02 6.41
CA ALA A 91 -3.50 -16.18 6.99
C ALA A 91 -2.79 -15.83 8.31
N ALA A 92 -2.15 -14.66 8.38
CA ALA A 92 -1.47 -14.18 9.58
C ALA A 92 -2.46 -13.83 10.70
N GLU A 93 -3.59 -13.19 10.35
CA GLU A 93 -4.65 -12.85 11.31
C GLU A 93 -5.29 -14.10 11.91
N MET A 94 -5.56 -15.12 11.08
CA MET A 94 -6.08 -16.41 11.56
C MET A 94 -5.16 -17.09 12.57
N GLU A 95 -3.86 -17.13 12.28
CA GLU A 95 -2.88 -17.73 13.20
C GLU A 95 -2.70 -16.91 14.48
N ALA A 96 -2.71 -15.58 14.39
CA ALA A 96 -2.64 -14.72 15.56
C ALA A 96 -3.86 -14.92 16.47
N CYS A 97 -5.07 -14.95 15.89
CA CYS A 97 -6.29 -15.19 16.65
C CYS A 97 -6.31 -16.58 17.30
N GLN A 98 -5.83 -17.62 16.60
CA GLN A 98 -5.70 -18.96 17.19
C GLN A 98 -4.67 -19.00 18.32
N ALA A 99 -3.53 -18.33 18.16
CA ALA A 99 -2.51 -18.25 19.21
C ALA A 99 -3.07 -17.58 20.47
N ASP A 100 -3.83 -16.49 20.32
CA ASP A 100 -4.49 -15.82 21.45
C ASP A 100 -5.49 -16.76 22.15
N GLN A 101 -6.30 -17.51 21.39
CA GLN A 101 -7.25 -18.50 21.93
C GLN A 101 -6.54 -19.64 22.67
N ASP A 102 -5.48 -20.20 22.08
CA ASP A 102 -4.69 -21.27 22.68
C ASP A 102 -4.06 -20.80 24.01
N ASP A 103 -3.56 -19.57 24.05
CA ASP A 103 -2.99 -18.97 25.27
C ASP A 103 -4.06 -18.73 26.34
N GLU A 104 -5.24 -18.23 25.97
CA GLU A 104 -6.38 -18.08 26.88
C GLU A 104 -6.81 -19.42 27.49
N GLU A 105 -6.87 -20.48 26.69
CA GLU A 105 -7.29 -21.80 27.14
C GLU A 105 -6.25 -22.43 28.07
N ARG A 106 -4.95 -22.34 27.71
CA ARG A 106 -3.86 -22.76 28.59
C ARG A 106 -3.87 -22.01 29.91
N ASN A 107 -4.16 -20.71 29.89
CA ASN A 107 -4.28 -19.92 31.12
C ASN A 107 -5.48 -20.37 31.97
N ARG A 108 -6.58 -20.81 31.35
CA ARG A 108 -7.80 -21.25 32.04
C ARG A 108 -7.69 -22.66 32.60
N HIS A 109 -7.09 -23.60 31.86
CA HIS A 109 -7.12 -25.03 32.16
C HIS A 109 -5.75 -25.63 32.47
N GLY A 110 -4.66 -24.90 32.20
CA GLY A 110 -3.27 -25.35 32.36
C GLY A 110 -2.74 -26.18 31.19
N PHE A 111 -3.61 -26.56 30.24
CA PHE A 111 -3.31 -27.32 29.03
C PHE A 111 -4.34 -27.01 27.94
N LEU A 112 -4.06 -27.41 26.70
CA LEU A 112 -5.05 -27.43 25.62
C LEU A 112 -5.74 -28.78 25.60
N ASP A 113 -7.05 -28.81 25.53
CA ASP A 113 -7.73 -30.08 25.33
C ASP A 113 -7.58 -30.59 23.89
N HIS A 114 -7.99 -31.84 23.67
CA HIS A 114 -7.85 -32.48 22.37
C HIS A 114 -8.67 -31.77 21.27
N GLU A 115 -9.82 -31.19 21.62
CA GLU A 115 -10.67 -30.49 20.66
C GLU A 115 -9.99 -29.20 20.20
N SER A 116 -9.41 -28.45 21.13
CA SER A 116 -8.68 -27.21 20.82
C SER A 116 -7.39 -27.48 20.05
N GLU A 117 -6.68 -28.57 20.34
CA GLU A 117 -5.54 -29.00 19.51
C GLU A 117 -5.95 -29.28 18.05
N LEU A 118 -7.09 -29.95 17.84
CA LEU A 118 -7.63 -30.24 16.52
C LEU A 118 -8.11 -28.97 15.79
N GLN A 119 -8.79 -28.07 16.50
CA GLN A 119 -9.23 -26.78 15.94
C GLN A 119 -8.02 -25.94 15.51
N GLY A 120 -7.01 -25.82 16.38
CA GLY A 120 -5.78 -25.09 16.05
C GLY A 120 -5.02 -25.70 14.88
N ALA A 121 -5.01 -27.02 14.74
CA ALA A 121 -4.44 -27.68 13.57
C ALA A 121 -5.19 -27.33 12.27
N ALA A 122 -6.53 -27.35 12.31
CA ALA A 122 -7.36 -26.99 11.15
C ALA A 122 -7.17 -25.52 10.73
N VAL A 123 -7.02 -24.60 11.70
CA VAL A 123 -6.75 -23.18 11.41
C VAL A 123 -5.38 -23.00 10.74
N ARG A 124 -4.34 -23.69 11.22
CA ARG A 124 -3.01 -23.65 10.59
C ARG A 124 -3.03 -24.20 9.16
N ASP A 125 -3.77 -25.27 8.91
CA ASP A 125 -3.94 -25.83 7.57
C ASP A 125 -4.65 -24.83 6.63
N MET A 126 -5.68 -24.14 7.11
CA MET A 126 -6.37 -23.10 6.34
C MET A 126 -5.44 -21.90 6.05
N ALA A 127 -4.67 -21.44 7.04
CA ALA A 127 -3.69 -20.38 6.86
C ALA A 127 -2.62 -20.78 5.82
N ALA A 128 -2.14 -22.02 5.85
CA ALA A 128 -1.23 -22.55 4.84
C ALA A 128 -1.86 -22.59 3.43
N HIS A 129 -3.15 -22.95 3.33
CA HIS A 129 -3.89 -22.91 2.06
C HIS A 129 -3.97 -21.49 1.49
N LEU A 130 -4.28 -20.50 2.32
CA LEU A 130 -4.34 -19.09 1.92
C LEU A 130 -2.99 -18.57 1.41
N ARG A 131 -1.88 -18.91 2.09
CA ARG A 131 -0.53 -18.57 1.62
C ARG A 131 -0.22 -19.20 0.26
N LYS A 132 -0.55 -20.48 0.08
CA LYS A 132 -0.40 -21.17 -1.21
C LYS A 132 -1.21 -20.50 -2.32
N ARG A 133 -2.42 -20.02 -2.00
CA ARG A 133 -3.25 -19.26 -2.94
C ARG A 133 -2.63 -17.92 -3.30
N ALA A 134 -2.06 -17.21 -2.32
CA ALA A 134 -1.33 -15.96 -2.54
C ALA A 134 -0.15 -16.16 -3.50
N ASP A 135 0.68 -17.17 -3.28
CA ASP A 135 1.87 -17.43 -4.10
C ASP A 135 1.54 -17.90 -5.52
N ALA A 136 0.38 -18.54 -5.71
CA ALA A 136 -0.12 -18.88 -7.04
C ALA A 136 -0.57 -17.65 -7.85
N ILE A 137 -1.00 -16.58 -7.18
CA ILE A 137 -1.46 -15.33 -7.80
C ILE A 137 -0.28 -14.38 -8.03
N HIS A 138 0.55 -14.20 -7.00
CA HIS A 138 1.73 -13.35 -7.05
C HIS A 138 2.81 -13.97 -6.16
N PRO A 139 3.82 -14.64 -6.75
CA PRO A 139 4.88 -15.28 -5.99
C PRO A 139 5.55 -14.31 -5.02
N ALA A 140 5.87 -14.76 -3.83
CA ALA A 140 6.71 -13.98 -2.92
C ALA A 140 8.08 -13.72 -3.59
N PRO A 141 8.66 -12.52 -3.39
CA PRO A 141 10.01 -12.25 -3.89
C PRO A 141 10.97 -13.30 -3.31
N LYS A 142 11.65 -14.04 -4.19
CA LYS A 142 12.71 -14.95 -3.76
C LYS A 142 13.84 -14.10 -3.20
N GLU A 143 14.19 -14.29 -1.94
CA GLU A 143 15.42 -13.72 -1.39
C GLU A 143 16.59 -14.14 -2.31
N GLN A 144 17.30 -13.17 -2.86
CA GLN A 144 18.48 -13.43 -3.67
C GLN A 144 19.55 -13.96 -2.71
N GLN A 145 19.87 -15.24 -2.84
CA GLN A 145 21.02 -15.88 -2.19
C GLN A 145 22.34 -15.39 -2.78
#